data_AF-A0A392NB68-F1
#
_entry.id   AF-A0A392NB68-F1
#
_cell.length_a   1.000
_cell.length_b   1.000
_cell.length_c   1.000
_cell.angle_alpha   90.00
_cell.angle_beta   90.00
_cell.angle_gamma   90.00
#
_symmetry.space_group_name_H-M   'P 1'
#
loop_
_entity.id
_entity.type
_entity.pdbx_description
1 polymer ?
#
loop_
_entity_poly.entity_id
_entity_poly.type
_entity_poly.pdbx_seq_one_letter_code
_entity_poly.pdbx_strand_id
1 'polypeptide(L)'
;SKHDELETKFLEERAQLQAKYQKLYEPLYTKRYEIVNGVIDVEGITNEAAVGEENKVAEEKGVPSFWLTAMKTNETLAEEITERDEEALKYLKDIKWFKLDNPKGFKLEFYFDSNPYFQNSVLTKTYHMIEEDDP
;
A
#
# COMPACT_ATOMS: atom_id res chain seq x y z
N SER A 1 -11.37 22.81 30.09
CA SER A 1 -12.83 22.78 30.30
C SER A 1 -13.28 21.33 30.54
N LYS A 2 -14.45 21.08 31.12
CA LYS A 2 -15.04 19.72 31.17
C LYS A 2 -15.19 19.12 29.78
N HIS A 3 -15.40 19.97 28.77
CA HIS A 3 -15.41 19.57 27.37
C HIS A 3 -14.06 18.97 26.96
N ASP A 4 -12.96 19.70 27.17
CA ASP A 4 -11.60 19.26 26.80
C ASP A 4 -11.19 17.96 27.52
N GLU A 5 -11.63 17.75 28.76
CA GLU A 5 -11.42 16.50 29.49
C GLU A 5 -12.15 15.31 28.84
N LEU A 6 -13.40 15.52 28.41
CA LEU A 6 -14.17 14.50 27.69
C LEU A 6 -13.59 14.23 26.30
N GLU A 7 -13.17 15.28 25.58
CA GLU A 7 -12.55 15.17 24.27
C GLU A 7 -11.23 14.39 24.37
N THR A 8 -10.38 14.70 25.34
CA THR A 8 -9.13 13.97 25.59
C THR A 8 -9.40 12.49 25.79
N LYS A 9 -10.41 12.14 26.61
CA LYS A 9 -10.78 10.74 26.86
C LYS A 9 -11.32 10.06 25.58
N PHE A 10 -12.14 10.75 24.80
CA PHE A 10 -12.64 10.24 23.52
C PHE A 10 -11.49 9.94 22.55
N LEU A 11 -10.53 10.85 22.43
CA LEU A 11 -9.36 10.69 21.58
C LEU A 11 -8.48 9.51 22.02
N GLU A 12 -8.29 9.32 23.32
CA GLU A 12 -7.56 8.18 23.88
C GLU A 12 -8.25 6.84 23.57
N GLU A 13 -9.56 6.75 23.81
CA GLU A 13 -10.34 5.54 23.50
C GLU A 13 -10.35 5.24 22.00
N ARG A 14 -10.51 6.27 21.16
CA ARG A 14 -10.43 6.15 19.70
C ARG A 14 -9.05 5.66 19.26
N ALA A 15 -7.97 6.17 19.85
CA ALA A 15 -6.61 5.75 19.53
C ALA A 15 -6.37 4.28 19.90
N GLN A 16 -6.83 3.84 21.08
CA GLN A 16 -6.75 2.44 21.50
C GLN A 16 -7.54 1.52 20.56
N LEU A 17 -8.73 1.95 20.14
CA LEU A 17 -9.56 1.21 19.20
C LEU A 17 -8.89 1.09 17.82
N GLN A 18 -8.36 2.19 17.29
CA GLN A 18 -7.58 2.18 16.04
C GLN A 18 -6.39 1.23 16.13
N ALA A 19 -5.61 1.29 17.21
CA ALA A 19 -4.45 0.43 17.42
C ALA A 19 -4.84 -1.06 17.50
N LYS A 20 -5.97 -1.38 18.13
CA LYS A 20 -6.51 -2.75 18.16
C LYS A 20 -6.81 -3.26 16.76
N TYR A 21 -7.54 -2.50 15.96
CA TYR A 21 -7.94 -2.95 14.62
C TYR A 21 -6.76 -2.97 13.63
N GLN A 22 -5.79 -2.07 13.78
CA GLN A 22 -4.55 -2.10 13.00
C GLN A 22 -3.85 -3.47 13.14
N LYS A 23 -3.68 -3.96 14.37
CA LYS A 23 -3.10 -5.29 14.63
C LYS A 23 -3.93 -6.44 14.04
N LEU A 24 -5.25 -6.29 13.96
CA LEU A 24 -6.13 -7.28 13.35
C LEU A 24 -6.03 -7.28 11.81
N TYR A 25 -5.68 -6.15 11.19
CA TYR A 25 -5.47 -6.03 9.75
C TYR A 25 -4.07 -6.46 9.29
N GLU A 26 -3.05 -6.37 10.15
CA GLU A 26 -1.67 -6.77 9.83
C GLU A 26 -1.54 -8.17 9.20
N PRO A 27 -2.20 -9.23 9.72
CA PRO A 27 -2.16 -10.55 9.08
C PRO A 27 -2.80 -10.56 7.69
N LEU A 28 -3.83 -9.75 7.45
CA LEU A 28 -4.49 -9.66 6.15
C LEU A 28 -3.57 -9.01 5.12
N TYR A 29 -2.86 -7.95 5.51
CA TYR A 29 -1.89 -7.29 4.62
C TYR A 29 -0.67 -8.18 4.35
N THR A 30 -0.21 -8.94 5.35
CA THR A 30 0.84 -9.94 5.18
C THR A 30 0.41 -11.02 4.18
N LYS A 31 -0.80 -11.56 4.34
CA LYS A 31 -1.36 -12.55 3.41
C LYS A 31 -1.51 -11.99 2.00
N ARG A 32 -1.97 -10.74 1.85
CA ARG A 32 -2.03 -10.07 0.53
C ARG A 32 -0.64 -10.00 -0.09
N TYR A 33 0.37 -9.57 0.67
CA TYR A 33 1.75 -9.51 0.19
C TYR A 33 2.24 -10.87 -0.30
N GLU A 34 2.01 -11.93 0.48
CA GLU A 34 2.43 -13.30 0.14
C GLU A 34 1.77 -13.79 -1.16
N ILE A 35 0.48 -13.51 -1.36
CA ILE A 35 -0.25 -13.89 -2.58
C ILE A 35 0.22 -13.06 -3.78
N VAL A 36 0.25 -11.73 -3.64
CA VAL A 36 0.61 -10.82 -4.73
C VAL A 36 2.02 -11.11 -5.25
N ASN A 37 2.95 -11.46 -4.36
CA ASN A 37 4.34 -11.75 -4.71
C ASN A 37 4.62 -13.25 -4.93
N GLY A 38 3.59 -14.11 -4.94
CA GLY A 38 3.74 -15.54 -5.25
C GLY A 38 4.58 -16.33 -4.23
N VAL A 39 4.62 -15.86 -2.98
CA VAL A 39 5.23 -16.60 -1.86
C VAL A 39 4.35 -17.80 -1.47
N ILE A 40 3.04 -17.65 -1.64
CA ILE A 40 2.05 -18.70 -1.44
C ILE A 40 1.31 -18.91 -2.76
N ASP A 41 1.34 -20.14 -3.27
CA ASP A 41 0.50 -20.55 -4.38
C ASP A 41 -0.95 -20.69 -3.89
N VAL A 42 -1.85 -19.91 -4.48
CA VAL A 42 -3.29 -20.03 -4.21
C VAL A 42 -3.88 -20.97 -5.26
N GLU A 43 -4.35 -22.14 -4.82
CA GLU A 43 -5.10 -23.05 -5.70
C GLU A 43 -6.37 -22.34 -6.21
N GLY A 44 -6.44 -22.06 -7.51
CA GLY A 44 -7.71 -21.73 -8.19
C GLY A 44 -7.83 -20.40 -8.93
N ILE A 45 -6.78 -19.57 -9.07
CA ILE A 45 -6.81 -18.44 -10.02
C ILE A 45 -6.23 -18.91 -11.35
N THR A 46 -7.04 -19.60 -12.15
CA THR A 46 -6.75 -19.78 -13.56
C THR A 46 -6.82 -18.42 -14.24
N ASN A 47 -5.72 -17.97 -14.82
CA ASN A 47 -5.67 -16.78 -15.67
C ASN A 47 -6.62 -16.94 -16.87
N GLU A 48 -7.90 -16.61 -16.71
CA GLU A 48 -8.88 -16.58 -17.81
C GLU A 48 -8.67 -15.40 -18.78
N ALA A 49 -7.66 -14.55 -18.55
CA ALA A 49 -7.40 -13.36 -19.36
C ALA A 49 -6.22 -13.49 -20.36
N ALA A 50 -5.48 -14.61 -20.39
CA ALA A 50 -4.35 -14.78 -21.30
C ALA A 50 -4.73 -15.62 -22.54
N VAL A 51 -5.59 -15.07 -23.41
CA VAL A 51 -5.69 -15.53 -24.79
C VAL A 51 -4.94 -14.53 -25.67
N GLY A 52 -3.68 -14.81 -25.96
CA GLY A 52 -2.93 -14.07 -26.99
C GLY A 52 -1.43 -13.96 -26.73
N GLU A 53 -0.69 -14.72 -27.54
CA GLU A 53 0.71 -14.54 -27.94
C GLU A 53 1.82 -15.18 -27.10
N GLU A 54 2.58 -16.00 -27.83
CA GLU A 54 3.70 -16.83 -27.43
C GLU A 54 4.93 -15.96 -27.13
N ASN A 55 5.37 -15.94 -25.87
CA ASN A 55 6.80 -15.82 -25.56
C ASN A 55 7.05 -16.40 -24.16
N LYS A 56 8.06 -17.28 -24.08
CA LYS A 56 8.50 -17.91 -22.83
C LYS A 56 9.07 -16.84 -21.89
N VAL A 57 8.25 -16.32 -20.99
CA VAL A 57 8.68 -15.52 -19.84
C VAL A 57 8.55 -16.41 -18.60
N ALA A 58 9.53 -16.33 -17.70
CA ALA A 58 9.62 -17.10 -16.47
C ALA A 58 8.25 -17.23 -15.79
N GLU A 59 7.93 -18.42 -15.25
CA GLU A 59 6.70 -18.66 -14.46
C GLU A 59 6.38 -17.42 -13.61
N GLU A 60 5.38 -16.64 -14.04
CA GLU A 60 4.97 -15.43 -13.35
C GLU A 60 4.27 -15.86 -12.06
N LYS A 61 5.06 -15.92 -10.97
CA LYS A 61 4.54 -16.22 -9.64
C LYS A 61 3.79 -15.01 -9.09
N GLY A 62 2.67 -15.27 -8.42
CA GLY A 62 1.85 -14.24 -7.79
C GLY A 62 0.89 -13.55 -8.75
N VAL A 63 0.62 -12.26 -8.52
CA VAL A 63 -0.28 -11.44 -9.33
C VAL A 63 0.54 -10.32 -10.00
N PRO A 64 0.93 -10.50 -11.28
CA PRO A 64 1.77 -9.54 -12.00
C PRO A 64 1.15 -8.14 -12.02
N SER A 65 2.01 -7.12 -11.88
CA SER A 65 1.62 -5.70 -11.94
C SER A 65 0.47 -5.30 -11.02
N PHE A 66 0.21 -6.04 -9.94
CA PHE A 66 -0.94 -5.84 -9.05
C PHE A 66 -1.12 -4.38 -8.61
N TRP A 67 -0.06 -3.75 -8.10
CA TRP A 67 -0.12 -2.38 -7.61
C TRP A 67 -0.25 -1.34 -8.71
N LEU A 68 0.42 -1.54 -9.85
CA LEU A 68 0.26 -0.67 -11.02
C LEU A 68 -1.19 -0.70 -11.51
N THR A 69 -1.77 -1.89 -11.67
CA THR A 69 -3.18 -2.08 -12.06
C THR A 69 -4.11 -1.43 -11.03
N ALA A 70 -3.86 -1.65 -9.74
CA ALA A 70 -4.69 -1.08 -8.67
C ALA A 70 -4.66 0.46 -8.69
N MET A 71 -3.48 1.07 -8.87
CA MET A 71 -3.35 2.53 -8.93
C MET A 71 -3.96 3.11 -10.21
N LYS A 72 -3.78 2.47 -11.36
CA LYS A 72 -4.40 2.91 -12.63
C LYS A 72 -5.92 2.76 -12.66
N THR A 73 -6.49 1.96 -11.77
CA THR A 73 -7.95 1.85 -11.60
C THR A 73 -8.53 3.07 -10.87
N ASN A 74 -7.71 3.83 -10.14
CA ASN A 74 -8.11 5.09 -9.52
C ASN A 74 -7.88 6.26 -10.50
N GLU A 75 -8.94 7.00 -10.86
CA GLU A 75 -8.89 8.06 -11.87
C GLU A 75 -7.82 9.13 -11.56
N THR A 76 -7.80 9.64 -10.33
CA THR A 76 -6.85 10.69 -9.93
C THR A 76 -5.39 10.22 -10.00
N LEU A 77 -5.11 8.99 -9.56
CA LEU A 77 -3.74 8.46 -9.65
C LEU A 77 -3.35 8.11 -11.08
N ALA A 78 -4.30 7.64 -11.90
CA ALA A 78 -4.03 7.26 -13.28
C ALA A 78 -3.57 8.46 -14.12
N GLU A 79 -4.12 9.66 -13.89
CA GLU A 79 -3.69 10.89 -14.57
C GLU A 79 -2.25 11.30 -14.26
N GLU A 80 -1.76 10.94 -13.07
CA GLU A 80 -0.39 11.26 -12.61
C GLU A 80 0.64 10.21 -13.04
N ILE A 81 0.22 9.03 -13.51
CA ILE A 81 1.12 7.94 -13.91
C ILE A 81 1.41 8.05 -15.41
N THR A 82 2.65 8.39 -15.76
CA THR A 82 3.10 8.42 -17.16
C THR A 82 3.56 7.04 -17.64
N GLU A 83 3.66 6.84 -18.96
CA GLU A 83 4.17 5.58 -19.55
C GLU A 83 5.55 5.16 -19.00
N ARG A 84 6.42 6.13 -18.68
CA ARG A 84 7.73 5.86 -18.08
C ARG A 84 7.61 5.34 -16.66
N ASP A 85 6.64 5.85 -15.90
CA ASP A 85 6.41 5.46 -14.51
C ASP A 85 5.87 4.03 -14.45
N GLU A 86 5.02 3.63 -15.41
CA GLU A 86 4.47 2.27 -15.48
C GLU A 86 5.57 1.20 -15.45
N GLU A 87 6.65 1.38 -16.21
CA GLU A 87 7.74 0.41 -16.27
C GLU A 87 8.49 0.28 -14.94
N ALA A 88 8.63 1.37 -14.17
CA ALA A 88 9.20 1.32 -12.84
C ALA A 88 8.21 0.72 -11.81
N LEU A 89 6.93 1.04 -11.94
CA LEU A 89 5.86 0.58 -11.05
C LEU A 89 5.56 -0.92 -11.18
N LYS A 90 5.95 -1.57 -12.28
CA LYS A 90 5.92 -3.05 -12.40
C LYS A 90 6.76 -3.75 -11.32
N TYR A 91 7.78 -3.08 -10.77
CA TYR A 91 8.64 -3.61 -9.71
C TYR A 91 8.09 -3.33 -8.30
N LEU A 92 6.94 -2.66 -8.16
CA LEU A 92 6.32 -2.34 -6.88
C LEU A 92 5.68 -3.59 -6.27
N LYS A 93 6.19 -4.03 -5.12
CA LYS A 93 5.74 -5.23 -4.40
C LYS A 93 4.70 -4.98 -3.34
N ASP A 94 4.80 -3.84 -2.65
CA ASP A 94 3.89 -3.50 -1.56
C ASP A 94 3.82 -2.00 -1.34
N ILE A 95 2.67 -1.57 -0.80
CA ILE A 95 2.48 -0.24 -0.27
C ILE A 95 1.98 -0.39 1.16
N LYS A 96 2.74 0.16 2.11
CA LYS A 96 2.40 0.18 3.53
C LYS A 96 2.21 1.61 3.99
N TRP A 97 1.29 1.80 4.93
CA TRP A 97 1.12 3.08 5.60
C TRP A 97 1.35 2.92 7.10
N PHE A 98 1.85 3.98 7.72
CA PHE A 98 2.14 4.03 9.16
C PHE A 98 1.62 5.35 9.71
N LYS A 99 0.92 5.28 10.85
CA LYS A 99 0.55 6.48 11.61
C LYS A 99 1.80 7.05 12.30
N LEU A 100 1.90 8.38 12.35
CA LEU A 100 2.88 9.11 13.12
C LEU A 100 2.16 9.86 14.22
N ASP A 101 2.61 9.67 15.47
CA ASP A 101 1.95 10.27 16.62
C ASP A 101 2.60 11.60 17.06
N ASN A 102 3.90 11.81 16.78
CA ASN A 102 4.59 13.05 17.14
C ASN A 102 5.79 13.37 16.22
N PRO A 103 5.72 14.39 15.34
CA PRO A 103 4.52 15.17 15.01
C PRO A 103 3.44 14.29 14.38
N LYS A 104 2.17 14.67 14.57
CA LYS A 104 1.04 13.94 13.99
C LYS A 104 1.16 13.87 12.47
N GLY A 105 0.77 12.74 11.90
CA GLY A 105 0.84 12.54 10.46
C GLY A 105 0.75 11.08 10.06
N PHE A 106 1.16 10.80 8.83
CA PHE A 106 1.29 9.44 8.34
C PHE A 106 2.42 9.35 7.31
N LYS A 107 2.95 8.14 7.16
CA LYS A 107 4.00 7.82 6.21
C LYS A 107 3.52 6.70 5.29
N LEU A 108 3.75 6.87 4.00
CA LEU A 108 3.60 5.84 2.99
C LEU A 108 4.98 5.30 2.61
N GLU A 109 5.10 3.97 2.56
CA GLU A 109 6.30 3.27 2.09
C GLU A 109 5.94 2.39 0.90
N PHE A 110 6.67 2.59 -0.19
CA PHE A 110 6.53 1.88 -1.46
C PHE A 110 7.74 0.96 -1.60
N TYR A 111 7.51 -0.35 -1.58
CA TYR A 111 8.56 -1.37 -1.56
C TYR A 111 8.78 -1.90 -2.97
N PHE A 112 9.99 -1.73 -3.49
CA PHE A 112 10.35 -2.14 -4.84
C PHE A 112 11.36 -3.29 -4.84
N ASP A 113 11.25 -4.15 -5.85
CA ASP A 113 12.37 -5.00 -6.24
C ASP A 113 13.49 -4.20 -6.91
N SER A 114 14.67 -4.83 -6.98
CA SER A 114 15.80 -4.28 -7.74
C SER A 114 15.37 -4.05 -9.19
N ASN A 115 15.60 -2.85 -9.70
CA ASN A 115 15.11 -2.41 -11.00
C ASN A 115 16.13 -1.45 -11.67
N PRO A 116 16.02 -1.21 -12.99
CA PRO A 116 17.00 -0.40 -13.72
C PRO A 116 16.80 1.11 -13.56
N TYR A 117 15.75 1.57 -12.86
CA TYR A 117 15.37 2.98 -12.78
C TYR A 117 15.98 3.68 -11.57
N PHE A 118 16.05 2.98 -10.43
CA PHE A 118 16.63 3.49 -9.18
C PHE A 118 17.16 2.36 -8.30
N GLN A 119 18.03 2.72 -7.35
CA GLN A 119 18.67 1.77 -6.42
C GLN A 119 17.89 1.57 -5.12
N ASN A 120 16.91 2.43 -4.83
CA ASN A 120 16.12 2.39 -3.62
C ASN A 120 15.22 1.14 -3.60
N SER A 121 15.31 0.34 -2.53
CA SER A 121 14.35 -0.74 -2.26
C SER A 121 13.05 -0.24 -1.62
N VAL A 122 13.07 0.96 -1.02
CA VAL A 122 11.91 1.61 -0.43
C VAL A 122 11.92 3.09 -0.77
N LEU A 123 10.81 3.58 -1.35
CA LEU A 123 10.53 5.01 -1.46
C LEU A 123 9.55 5.40 -0.36
N THR A 124 9.77 6.55 0.26
CA THR A 124 9.02 6.98 1.44
C THR A 124 8.46 8.37 1.25
N LYS A 125 7.16 8.54 1.50
CA LYS A 125 6.52 9.85 1.56
C LYS A 125 5.88 10.07 2.92
N THR A 126 6.31 11.11 3.61
CA THR A 126 5.79 11.47 4.94
C THR A 126 4.93 12.73 4.85
N TYR A 127 3.75 12.68 5.45
CA TYR A 127 2.81 13.79 5.57
C TYR A 127 2.68 14.17 7.04
N HIS A 128 3.04 15.40 7.36
CA HIS A 128 2.82 15.98 8.70
C HIS A 128 1.49 16.71 8.70
N MET A 129 0.64 16.36 9.66
CA MET A 129 -0.67 16.97 9.85
C MET A 129 -0.54 18.08 10.89
N ILE A 130 -1.05 19.25 10.55
CA ILE A 130 -1.27 20.31 11.53
C ILE A 130 -2.61 19.97 12.21
N GLU A 131 -2.66 20.05 13.54
CA GLU A 131 -3.94 20.07 14.24
C GLU A 131 -4.62 21.39 13.85
N GLU A 132 -5.52 21.36 12.87
CA GLU A 132 -6.53 22.41 12.81
C GLU A 132 -7.34 22.27 14.09
N ASP A 133 -7.38 23.34 14.90
CA ASP A 133 -8.38 23.48 15.95
C ASP A 133 -9.74 23.27 15.26
N ASP A 134 -10.35 22.11 15.47
CA ASP A 134 -11.72 21.82 15.05
C ASP A 134 -12.59 22.94 15.66
N PRO A 135 -13.29 23.76 14.86
CA PRO A 135 -13.97 24.97 15.34
C PRO A 135 -15.06 24.69 16.39
#